data_AF-A0AAU7MMP8-F1
#
_entry.id   AF-A0AAU7MMP8-F1
#
_cell.length_a   1.000
_cell.length_b   1.000
_cell.length_c   1.000
_cell.angle_alpha   90.00
_cell.angle_beta   90.00
_cell.angle_gamma   90.00
#
_symmetry.space_group_name_H-M   'P 1'
#
loop_
_entity.id
_entity.type
_entity.pdbx_description
1 polymer ?
#
loop_
_entity_poly.entity_id
_entity_poly.type
_entity_poly.pdbx_seq_one_letter_code
_entity_poly.pdbx_strand_id
1 'polypeptide(L)' 'MGATTVTLPDQESIADLLAMTPHLYRASAEGLEKAAALDSLEVTVDVVLKSSEKS' A
#
# COMPACT_ATOMS: atom_id res chain seq x y z
N MET A 1 -6.97 -10.23 14.95
CA MET A 1 -6.15 -9.56 13.92
C MET A 1 -6.50 -8.09 14.01
N GLY A 2 -5.56 -7.26 14.42
CA GLY A 2 -5.80 -5.82 14.59
C GLY A 2 -5.51 -5.12 13.28
N ALA A 3 -6.54 -4.60 12.63
CA ALA A 3 -6.38 -3.69 11.53
C ALA A 3 -5.69 -2.42 12.06
N THR A 4 -4.52 -2.09 11.54
CA THR A 4 -3.76 -0.87 11.90
C THR A 4 -3.76 0.06 10.71
N THR A 5 -3.94 1.36 10.95
CA THR A 5 -3.81 2.37 9.91
C THR A 5 -2.36 2.81 9.77
N VAL A 6 -1.93 2.99 8.52
CA VAL A 6 -0.62 3.52 8.15
C VAL A 6 -0.86 4.67 7.19
N THR A 7 -0.20 5.80 7.44
CA THR A 7 -0.26 6.97 6.55
C THR A 7 0.94 6.96 5.62
N LEU A 8 0.69 7.06 4.32
CA LEU A 8 1.68 7.34 3.29
C LEU A 8 1.71 8.86 3.12
N PRO A 9 2.80 9.54 3.50
CA PRO A 9 2.82 10.99 3.63
C PRO A 9 3.04 11.74 2.31
N ASP A 10 3.39 11.04 1.23
CA ASP A 10 3.75 11.62 -0.06
C ASP A 10 3.44 10.69 -1.25
N GLN A 11 3.48 11.25 -2.45
CA GLN A 11 3.24 10.53 -3.72
C GLN A 11 4.27 9.43 -3.98
N GLU A 12 5.52 9.59 -3.55
CA GLU A 12 6.58 8.59 -3.75
C GLU A 12 6.22 7.30 -2.99
N SER A 13 5.84 7.43 -1.72
CA SER A 13 5.42 6.31 -0.88
C SER A 13 4.18 5.59 -1.43
N ILE A 14 3.24 6.34 -2.03
CA ILE A 14 2.05 5.78 -2.69
C ILE A 14 2.46 5.01 -3.95
N ALA A 15 3.32 5.60 -4.78
CA ALA A 15 3.80 4.98 -6.02
C ALA A 15 4.58 3.69 -5.74
N ASP A 16 5.46 3.69 -4.74
CA ASP A 16 6.22 2.54 -4.30
C ASP A 16 5.30 1.39 -3.85
N LEU A 17 4.30 1.68 -3.01
CA LEU A 17 3.34 0.68 -2.57
C LEU A 17 2.57 0.06 -3.76
N LEU A 18 2.13 0.89 -4.72
CA LEU A 18 1.44 0.41 -5.91
C LEU A 18 2.36 -0.44 -6.80
N ALA A 19 3.64 -0.07 -6.93
CA ALA A 19 4.61 -0.80 -7.74
C ALA A 19 5.04 -2.14 -7.12
N MET A 20 5.04 -2.26 -5.78
CA MET A 20 5.35 -3.50 -5.08
C MET A 20 4.22 -4.54 -5.13
N THR A 21 3.06 -4.19 -5.68
CA THR A 21 1.91 -5.08 -5.77
C THR A 21 1.45 -5.29 -7.23
N PRO A 22 0.88 -6.45 -7.59
CA PRO A 22 0.36 -6.68 -8.94
C PRO A 22 -0.86 -5.81 -9.28
N HIS A 23 -1.28 -4.89 -8.40
CA HIS A 23 -2.41 -4.00 -8.59
C HIS A 23 -2.15 -2.90 -9.62
N LEU A 24 -0.89 -2.56 -9.91
CA LEU A 24 -0.52 -1.53 -10.87
C LEU A 24 -1.08 -1.82 -12.28
N TYR A 25 -1.09 -3.09 -12.71
CA TYR A 25 -1.64 -3.50 -14.00
C TYR A 25 -3.15 -3.77 -13.98
N ARG A 26 -3.76 -3.84 -12.80
CA ARG A 26 -5.20 -4.13 -12.62
C ARG A 26 -6.01 -2.86 -12.44
N ALA A 27 -5.39 -1.77 -11.98
CA ALA A 27 -6.03 -0.47 -11.88
C ALA A 27 -6.25 0.14 -13.27
N SER A 28 -7.38 0.81 -13.48
CA SER A 28 -7.61 1.61 -14.68
C SER A 28 -6.68 2.83 -14.70
N ALA A 29 -6.42 3.39 -15.88
CA ALA A 29 -5.63 4.63 -16.02
C ALA A 29 -6.20 5.77 -15.14
N GLU A 30 -7.53 5.91 -15.09
CA GLU A 30 -8.19 6.90 -14.22
C GLU A 30 -7.94 6.65 -12.72
N GLY A 31 -7.82 5.38 -12.30
CA GLY A 31 -7.48 5.02 -10.92
C GLY A 31 -6.03 5.37 -10.58
N LEU A 32 -5.10 5.16 -11.52
CA LEU A 32 -3.69 5.52 -11.37
C LEU A 32 -3.50 7.04 -11.34
N GLU A 33 -4.18 7.78 -12.22
CA GLU A 33 -4.15 9.25 -12.22
C GLU A 33 -4.67 9.84 -10.91
N LYS A 34 -5.78 9.29 -10.39
CA LYS A 34 -6.31 9.70 -9.07
C LYS A 34 -5.32 9.42 -7.95
N ALA A 35 -4.67 8.24 -7.96
CA ALA A 35 -3.68 7.91 -6.96
C ALA A 35 -2.42 8.80 -7.05
N ALA A 36 -1.98 9.13 -8.26
CA ALA A 36 -0.85 10.04 -8.50
C ALA A 36 -1.17 11.49 -8.12
N ALA A 37 -2.44 11.86 -8.02
CA ALA A 37 -2.87 13.19 -7.57
C ALA A 37 -3.03 13.30 -6.04
N LEU A 38 -2.87 12.21 -5.28
CA LEU A 38 -2.99 12.23 -3.82
C LEU A 38 -1.70 12.75 -3.18
N ASP A 39 -1.84 13.77 -2.32
CA ASP A 39 -0.71 14.27 -1.52
C ASP A 39 -0.38 13.35 -0.33
N SER A 40 -1.39 12.63 0.18
CA SER A 40 -1.22 11.62 1.24
C SER A 40 -2.32 10.57 1.14
N LEU A 41 -2.05 9.36 1.64
CA LEU A 41 -2.99 8.25 1.61
C LEU A 41 -2.95 7.49 2.94
N GLU A 42 -4.09 7.42 3.63
CA GLU A 42 -4.27 6.52 4.77
C GLU A 42 -4.72 5.14 4.27
N VAL A 43 -3.97 4.11 4.67
CA VAL A 43 -4.27 2.72 4.34
C VAL A 43 -4.43 1.89 5.60
N THR A 44 -5.35 0.92 5.54
CA THR A 44 -5.51 -0.06 6.61
C THR A 44 -4.71 -1.31 6.26
N VAL A 45 -3.77 -1.68 7.13
CA VAL A 45 -2.96 -2.88 6.98
C VAL A 45 -3.38 -3.95 7.97
N ASP A 46 -3.34 -5.20 7.52
CA ASP A 46 -3.48 -6.37 8.37
C ASP A 46 -2.12 -7.10 8.40
N VAL A 47 -1.52 -7.20 9.59
CA VAL A 47 -0.18 -7.76 9.79
C VAL A 47 -0.28 -9.07 10.55
N VAL A 48 0.21 -10.15 9.93
CA VAL A 48 0.35 -11.47 10.58
C VAL A 48 1.83 -11.77 10.80
N LEU A 49 2.29 -11.66 12.04
CA LEU A 49 3.65 -12.05 12.42
C LEU A 49 3.71 -13.57 12.65
N LYS A 50 4.68 -14.23 12.01
CA LYS A 50 4.98 -15.64 12.26
C LYS A 50 6.42 -15.77 12.75
N SER A 51 6.61 -16.31 13.95
CA SER A 51 7.93 -16.69 14.46
C SER A 51 8.34 -18.02 13.84
N SER A 52 9.36 -18.01 13.00
CA SER A 52 10.02 -19.25 12.57
C SER A 52 11.06 -19.61 13.63
N GLU A 53 10.77 -20.60 14.48
CA GLU A 53 11.80 -21.24 15.30
C GLU A 53 12.68 -22.09 14.38
N LYS A 54 13.99 -21.89 14.45
CA LYS A 54 14.95 -22.58 13.61
C LYS A 54 15.26 -23.94 14.25
N SER A 55 14.83 -25.04 13.62
CA SER A 55 15.36 -26.39 13.90
C SER A 55 16.72 -26.60 13.26
#